data_AF-A0A4Y3WFR7-F1
#
_entry.id   AF-A0A4Y3WFR7-F1
#
_cell.length_a   1.000
_cell.length_b   1.000
_cell.length_c   1.000
_cell.angle_alpha   90.00
_cell.angle_beta   90.00
_cell.angle_gamma   90.00
#
_symmetry.space_group_name_H-M   'P 1'
#
loop_
_entity.id
_entity.type
_entity.pdbx_description
1 polymer ?
#
loop_
_entity_poly.entity_id
_entity_poly.type
_entity_poly.pdbx_seq_one_letter_code
_entity_poly.pdbx_strand_id
1 'polypeptide(L)'
;MRHFLHVFAILCLLTGANPSLASDVIYAPGSRIGLVPLIGLNPAKTFPGFETADQRVKVVVAELPVAAFRDVETVAKSNAADPRGLKPQGLETASGPGYFIVETAKNGEDNVRRYSMVISGGTFSGYVAAQVPENVGKIYSDEAVQKMFATVALRKEVPLEEQLGLLPFKLSELSSFKLIRTLTPGAVILLSDAETENNIDGSAFIIISPIGSVPERPDDRSRFARDVAATIPNLREGRITMSEPIRINGSPGFETRIDGTNTRTNTPVTVVQWLVFGSGKTAMRLIGSTPRNEWSDVFPRFRAVRDGILPR
;
A
#
# COMPACT_ATOMS: atom_id res chain seq x y z
N MET A 1 -31.16 -79.32 16.33
CA MET A 1 -31.24 -78.65 15.02
C MET A 1 -30.19 -77.54 14.98
N ARG A 2 -29.35 -77.53 13.92
CA ARG A 2 -28.67 -76.38 13.25
C ARG A 2 -27.96 -75.34 14.16
N HIS A 3 -26.63 -75.34 14.25
CA HIS A 3 -25.62 -74.82 13.29
C HIS A 3 -25.57 -73.27 13.11
N PHE A 4 -24.32 -72.79 12.91
CA PHE A 4 -23.86 -71.52 12.29
C PHE A 4 -23.90 -70.25 13.18
N LEU A 5 -23.00 -69.25 13.10
CA LEU A 5 -21.68 -69.01 12.48
C LEU A 5 -21.35 -67.51 12.71
N HIS A 6 -20.12 -67.19 13.12
CA HIS A 6 -19.26 -66.01 12.87
C HIS A 6 -19.85 -64.57 12.83
N VAL A 7 -19.12 -63.59 13.40
CA VAL A 7 -18.29 -62.61 12.65
C VAL A 7 -17.68 -61.53 13.57
N PHE A 8 -16.44 -61.22 13.24
CA PHE A 8 -15.46 -60.22 13.65
C PHE A 8 -15.93 -58.76 13.41
N ALA A 9 -15.55 -57.79 14.26
CA ALA A 9 -15.08 -56.47 13.81
C ALA A 9 -14.61 -55.56 14.96
N ILE A 10 -13.35 -55.18 14.83
CA ILE A 10 -12.60 -54.11 15.51
C ILE A 10 -13.32 -52.77 15.35
N LEU A 11 -13.41 -51.95 16.40
CA LEU A 11 -13.69 -50.51 16.23
C LEU A 11 -12.63 -49.67 16.95
N CYS A 12 -12.03 -48.81 16.13
CA CYS A 12 -10.79 -48.08 16.32
C CYS A 12 -10.82 -47.02 17.41
N LEU A 13 -9.66 -46.87 18.07
CA LEU A 13 -9.20 -45.67 18.75
C LEU A 13 -9.20 -44.49 17.76
N LEU A 14 -10.16 -43.58 17.88
CA LEU A 14 -10.08 -42.24 17.31
C LEU A 14 -9.37 -41.34 18.32
N THR A 15 -8.04 -41.36 18.30
CA THR A 15 -7.24 -40.27 18.86
C THR A 15 -7.57 -39.01 18.07
N GLY A 16 -8.24 -38.06 18.71
CA GLY A 16 -8.51 -36.74 18.16
C GLY A 16 -7.20 -36.05 17.78
N ALA A 17 -6.88 -36.06 16.49
CA ALA A 17 -5.95 -35.10 15.92
C ALA A 17 -6.62 -33.73 16.02
N ASN A 18 -6.22 -32.92 17.00
CA ASN A 18 -6.50 -31.50 16.96
C ASN A 18 -5.89 -30.97 15.64
N PRO A 19 -6.68 -30.37 14.72
CA PRO A 19 -6.09 -29.53 13.72
C PRO A 19 -5.39 -28.42 14.49
N SER A 20 -4.06 -28.46 14.50
CA SER A 20 -3.24 -27.29 14.81
C SER A 20 -3.88 -26.13 14.05
N LEU A 21 -4.41 -25.13 14.76
CA LEU A 21 -4.81 -23.86 14.16
C LEU A 21 -3.57 -23.38 13.40
N ALA A 22 -3.56 -23.59 12.09
CA ALA A 22 -2.57 -22.99 11.23
C ALA A 22 -2.83 -21.50 11.39
N SER A 23 -1.94 -20.81 12.10
CA SER A 23 -2.04 -19.37 12.26
C SER A 23 -2.23 -18.74 10.89
N ASP A 24 -3.28 -17.96 10.73
CA ASP A 24 -3.61 -17.36 9.44
C ASP A 24 -2.52 -16.37 9.02
N VAL A 25 -2.21 -16.35 7.72
CA VAL A 25 -1.31 -15.35 7.14
C VAL A 25 -1.89 -13.96 7.38
N ILE A 26 -1.08 -13.07 7.95
CA ILE A 26 -1.41 -11.66 8.10
C ILE A 26 -0.65 -10.89 7.01
N TYR A 27 -1.37 -10.14 6.18
CA TYR A 27 -0.76 -9.26 5.18
C TYR A 27 -0.30 -7.97 5.84
N ALA A 28 0.93 -7.54 5.53
CA ALA A 28 1.42 -6.26 6.00
C ALA A 28 0.53 -5.13 5.43
N PRO A 29 0.21 -4.08 6.22
CA PRO A 29 -0.72 -3.05 5.81
C PRO A 29 -0.34 -2.41 4.46
N GLY A 30 -1.24 -2.51 3.48
CA GLY A 30 -1.05 -1.92 2.15
C GLY A 30 -0.07 -2.68 1.26
N SER A 31 0.30 -3.91 1.61
CA SER A 31 1.28 -4.72 0.87
C SER A 31 0.65 -5.97 0.27
N ARG A 32 1.21 -6.46 -0.84
CA ARG A 32 0.89 -7.80 -1.35
C ARG A 32 1.60 -8.94 -0.60
N ILE A 33 2.40 -8.62 0.41
CA ILE A 33 3.24 -9.55 1.14
C ILE A 33 2.67 -9.78 2.53
N GLY A 34 2.41 -11.04 2.87
CA GLY A 34 1.98 -11.46 4.19
C GLY A 34 2.84 -12.58 4.75
N LEU A 35 2.70 -12.82 6.04
CA LEU A 35 3.37 -13.89 6.77
C LEU A 35 2.59 -14.22 8.05
N VAL A 36 2.95 -15.31 8.71
CA VAL A 36 2.51 -15.62 10.07
C VAL A 36 3.51 -14.99 11.04
N PRO A 37 3.20 -13.86 11.69
CA PRO A 37 4.15 -13.18 12.55
C PRO A 37 4.48 -14.02 13.80
N LEU A 38 5.73 -13.93 14.27
CA LEU A 38 6.11 -14.47 15.57
C LEU A 38 5.36 -13.73 16.69
N ILE A 39 5.18 -14.40 17.83
CA ILE A 39 4.51 -13.83 19.00
C ILE A 39 5.13 -12.47 19.35
N GLY A 40 4.27 -11.48 19.60
CA GLY A 40 4.64 -10.11 19.94
C GLY A 40 4.84 -9.18 18.74
N LEU A 41 4.99 -9.70 17.52
CA LEU A 41 4.99 -8.89 16.30
C LEU A 41 3.55 -8.57 15.87
N ASN A 42 3.25 -7.29 15.75
CA ASN A 42 1.96 -6.77 15.29
C ASN A 42 2.15 -5.97 14.01
N PRO A 43 1.12 -5.83 13.15
CA PRO A 43 1.18 -4.93 12.00
C PRO A 43 1.65 -3.53 12.40
N ALA A 44 2.71 -3.06 11.74
CA ALA A 44 3.31 -1.77 12.03
C ALA A 44 2.39 -0.63 11.54
N LYS A 45 2.38 0.49 12.28
CA LYS A 45 1.54 1.65 11.95
C LYS A 45 2.22 2.66 11.05
N THR A 46 3.55 2.64 10.98
CA THR A 46 4.35 3.70 10.33
C THR A 46 5.17 3.19 9.14
N PHE A 47 5.15 1.89 8.86
CA PHE A 47 5.82 1.29 7.70
C PHE A 47 5.12 -0.02 7.29
N PRO A 48 5.26 -0.48 6.04
CA PRO A 48 4.76 -1.78 5.61
C PRO A 48 5.54 -2.89 6.30
N GLY A 49 4.92 -3.56 7.27
CA GLY A 49 5.57 -4.63 8.02
C GLY A 49 4.96 -4.91 9.38
N PHE A 50 5.79 -5.44 10.27
CA PHE A 50 5.44 -5.83 11.63
C PHE A 50 6.48 -5.32 12.63
N GLU A 51 6.06 -5.04 13.85
CA GLU A 51 6.95 -4.64 14.92
C GLU A 51 6.49 -5.14 16.30
N THR A 52 7.43 -5.28 17.21
CA THR A 52 7.13 -5.46 18.63
C THR A 52 6.60 -4.16 19.22
N ALA A 53 5.84 -4.26 20.32
CA ALA A 53 5.29 -3.08 21.00
C ALA A 53 6.39 -2.11 21.50
N ASP A 54 7.57 -2.64 21.84
CA ASP A 54 8.76 -1.85 22.21
C ASP A 54 9.61 -1.40 21.01
N GLN A 55 9.16 -1.70 19.78
CA GLN A 55 9.78 -1.34 18.50
C GLN A 55 11.22 -1.85 18.29
N ARG A 56 11.67 -2.79 19.13
CA ARG A 56 13.03 -3.33 19.06
C ARG A 56 13.23 -4.34 17.94
N VAL A 57 12.20 -5.12 17.63
CA VAL A 57 12.20 -6.04 16.49
C VAL A 57 11.28 -5.49 15.43
N LYS A 58 11.80 -5.36 14.21
CA LYS A 58 11.07 -4.88 13.05
C LYS A 58 11.21 -5.89 11.92
N VAL A 59 10.09 -6.20 11.27
CA VAL A 59 10.02 -6.96 10.03
C VAL A 59 9.45 -6.04 8.97
N VAL A 60 10.27 -5.63 8.01
CA VAL A 60 9.87 -4.75 6.92
C VAL A 60 9.57 -5.60 5.69
N VAL A 61 8.53 -5.22 4.94
CA VAL A 61 8.24 -5.80 3.63
C VAL A 61 8.30 -4.74 2.55
N ALA A 62 8.71 -5.11 1.35
CA ALA A 62 8.73 -4.23 0.20
C ALA A 62 8.52 -4.99 -1.11
N GLU A 63 7.99 -4.31 -2.11
CA GLU A 63 7.92 -4.83 -3.47
C GLU A 63 9.10 -4.28 -4.27
N LEU A 64 9.92 -5.18 -4.81
CA LEU A 64 11.07 -4.87 -5.65
C LEU A 64 10.75 -5.14 -7.12
N PRO A 65 11.52 -4.55 -8.06
CA PRO A 65 11.44 -4.91 -9.48
C PRO A 65 11.59 -6.42 -9.69
N VAL A 66 10.90 -6.97 -10.69
CA VAL A 66 10.92 -8.41 -11.03
C VAL A 66 12.34 -8.98 -11.18
N ALA A 67 13.29 -8.16 -11.64
CA ALA A 67 14.68 -8.56 -11.81
C ALA A 67 15.37 -8.96 -10.49
N ALA A 68 14.96 -8.39 -9.34
CA ALA A 68 15.64 -8.58 -8.07
C ALA A 68 15.70 -10.06 -7.65
N PHE A 69 14.60 -10.82 -7.81
CA PHE A 69 14.63 -12.26 -7.53
C PHE A 69 15.61 -13.02 -8.44
N ARG A 70 15.64 -12.67 -9.74
CA ARG A 70 16.49 -13.36 -10.74
C ARG A 70 17.97 -13.11 -10.48
N ASP A 71 18.30 -11.90 -10.04
CA ASP A 71 19.66 -11.52 -9.68
C ASP A 71 20.14 -12.33 -8.46
N VAL A 72 19.32 -12.40 -7.41
CA VAL A 72 19.63 -13.18 -6.20
C VAL A 72 19.68 -14.68 -6.50
N GLU A 73 18.78 -15.19 -7.33
CA GLU A 73 18.77 -16.59 -7.76
C GLU A 73 20.08 -16.98 -8.47
N THR A 74 20.58 -16.09 -9.32
CA THR A 74 21.83 -16.29 -10.06
C THR A 74 23.02 -16.34 -9.11
N VAL A 75 23.08 -15.43 -8.13
CA VAL A 75 24.12 -15.44 -7.08
C VAL A 75 24.03 -16.73 -6.26
N ALA A 76 22.84 -17.15 -5.84
CA ALA A 76 22.64 -18.36 -5.05
C ALA A 76 23.08 -19.65 -5.78
N LYS A 77 22.81 -19.71 -7.11
CA LYS A 77 23.23 -20.81 -7.99
C LYS A 77 24.72 -20.77 -8.31
N SER A 78 25.34 -19.59 -8.24
CA SER A 78 26.79 -19.46 -8.35
C SER A 78 27.47 -19.91 -7.04
N ASN A 79 28.70 -20.43 -7.14
CA ASN A 79 29.55 -20.60 -5.97
C ASN A 79 30.24 -19.29 -5.55
N ALA A 80 29.82 -18.14 -6.09
CA ALA A 80 30.33 -16.83 -5.68
C ALA A 80 29.53 -16.34 -4.46
N ALA A 81 30.24 -16.04 -3.38
CA ALA A 81 29.68 -15.24 -2.30
C ALA A 81 29.68 -13.76 -2.72
N ASP A 82 28.74 -12.96 -2.18
CA ASP A 82 28.85 -11.48 -2.16
C ASP A 82 30.24 -11.10 -1.60
N PRO A 83 30.86 -9.95 -1.97
CA PRO A 83 32.02 -9.37 -1.28
C PRO A 83 32.07 -9.52 0.25
N ARG A 84 30.91 -9.61 0.92
CA ARG A 84 30.77 -9.85 2.37
C ARG A 84 30.81 -11.33 2.81
N GLY A 85 31.04 -12.28 1.89
CA GLY A 85 31.06 -13.71 2.16
C GLY A 85 29.68 -14.35 2.39
N LEU A 86 28.60 -13.60 2.19
CA LEU A 86 27.23 -14.06 2.43
C LEU A 86 26.70 -14.77 1.18
N LYS A 87 26.24 -16.02 1.34
CA LYS A 87 25.61 -16.80 0.29
C LYS A 87 24.10 -16.91 0.56
N PRO A 88 23.23 -16.52 -0.40
CA PRO A 88 21.80 -16.75 -0.25
C PRO A 88 21.49 -18.24 -0.14
N GLN A 89 20.65 -18.59 0.83
CA GLN A 89 20.18 -19.95 1.09
C GLN A 89 18.76 -20.09 0.58
N GLY A 90 18.46 -21.20 -0.10
CA GLY A 90 17.10 -21.49 -0.55
C GLY A 90 16.18 -21.73 0.65
N LEU A 91 14.97 -21.17 0.59
CA LEU A 91 13.90 -21.41 1.56
C LEU A 91 12.60 -21.61 0.80
N GLU A 92 11.92 -22.72 1.03
CA GLU A 92 10.57 -22.92 0.50
C GLU A 92 9.58 -22.10 1.32
N THR A 93 8.70 -21.36 0.65
CA THR A 93 7.67 -20.54 1.29
C THR A 93 6.27 -20.97 0.86
N ALA A 94 5.23 -20.43 1.50
CA ALA A 94 3.84 -20.63 1.08
C ALA A 94 3.53 -20.09 -0.34
N SER A 95 4.41 -19.27 -0.93
CA SER A 95 4.29 -18.76 -2.30
C SER A 95 5.41 -19.18 -3.24
N GLY A 96 6.12 -20.27 -2.89
CA GLY A 96 7.19 -20.85 -3.70
C GLY A 96 8.59 -20.53 -3.19
N PRO A 97 9.63 -20.78 -3.99
CA PRO A 97 11.01 -20.66 -3.54
C PRO A 97 11.41 -19.20 -3.29
N GLY A 98 12.10 -18.99 -2.18
CA GLY A 98 12.77 -17.75 -1.81
C GLY A 98 14.27 -17.96 -1.57
N TYR A 99 15.01 -16.87 -1.58
CA TYR A 99 16.43 -16.85 -1.22
C TYR A 99 16.66 -15.94 -0.03
N PHE A 100 17.19 -16.50 1.04
CA PHE A 100 17.32 -15.88 2.34
C PHE A 100 18.80 -15.72 2.74
N ILE A 101 19.12 -14.62 3.42
CA ILE A 101 20.45 -14.30 3.92
C ILE A 101 20.33 -13.95 5.40
N VAL A 102 21.29 -14.44 6.19
CA VAL A 102 21.50 -14.03 7.58
C VAL A 102 22.86 -13.39 7.73
N GLU A 103 22.90 -12.24 8.38
CA GLU A 103 24.15 -11.58 8.72
C GLU A 103 24.11 -11.03 10.17
N THR A 104 25.29 -10.89 10.76
CA THR A 104 25.46 -10.12 12.00
C THR A 104 25.92 -8.72 11.61
N ALA A 105 25.27 -7.70 12.17
CA ALA A 105 25.55 -6.31 11.89
C ALA A 105 25.52 -5.46 13.17
N LYS A 106 25.88 -4.18 13.05
CA LYS A 106 25.67 -3.17 14.09
C LYS A 106 24.50 -2.25 13.73
N ASN A 107 23.74 -1.85 14.73
CA ASN A 107 22.73 -0.79 14.66
C ASN A 107 23.02 0.24 15.74
N GLY A 108 23.75 1.31 15.40
CA GLY A 108 24.39 2.16 16.40
C GLY A 108 25.46 1.40 17.16
N GLU A 109 25.37 1.35 18.48
CA GLU A 109 26.29 0.59 19.34
C GLU A 109 25.85 -0.87 19.54
N ASP A 110 24.60 -1.20 19.22
CA ASP A 110 24.03 -2.52 19.45
C ASP A 110 24.38 -3.51 18.35
N ASN A 111 24.69 -4.76 18.74
CA ASN A 111 24.77 -5.86 17.80
C ASN A 111 23.37 -6.39 17.46
N VAL A 112 23.14 -6.66 16.18
CA VAL A 112 21.87 -7.15 15.65
C VAL A 112 22.10 -8.32 14.69
N ARG A 113 21.14 -9.24 14.66
CA ARG A 113 20.98 -10.21 13.58
C ARG A 113 20.04 -9.64 12.53
N ARG A 114 20.49 -9.61 11.29
CA ARG A 114 19.70 -9.19 10.13
C ARG A 114 19.38 -10.38 9.26
N TYR A 115 18.13 -10.41 8.84
CA TYR A 115 17.57 -11.42 7.99
C TYR A 115 17.00 -10.71 6.78
N SER A 116 17.23 -11.23 5.59
CA SER A 116 16.57 -10.73 4.39
C SER A 116 16.21 -11.89 3.47
N MET A 117 15.10 -11.77 2.76
CA MET A 117 14.66 -12.75 1.79
C MET A 117 14.02 -12.07 0.60
N VAL A 118 14.33 -12.57 -0.59
CA VAL A 118 13.63 -12.23 -1.83
C VAL A 118 12.84 -13.45 -2.31
N ILE A 119 11.60 -13.24 -2.69
CA ILE A 119 10.67 -14.25 -3.22
C ILE A 119 10.10 -13.79 -4.57
N SER A 120 9.90 -14.72 -5.51
CA SER A 120 9.27 -14.42 -6.79
C SER A 120 7.76 -14.22 -6.63
N GLY A 121 7.25 -13.05 -7.03
CA GLY A 121 5.82 -12.75 -7.11
C GLY A 121 5.26 -12.73 -8.53
N GLY A 122 6.03 -13.22 -9.52
CA GLY A 122 5.69 -13.22 -10.94
C GLY A 122 5.74 -11.83 -11.58
N THR A 123 4.91 -10.89 -11.11
CA THR A 123 4.86 -9.49 -11.58
C THR A 123 5.69 -8.53 -10.74
N PHE A 124 6.27 -9.02 -9.64
CA PHE A 124 7.18 -8.30 -8.75
C PHE A 124 8.09 -9.30 -8.04
N SER A 125 9.08 -8.80 -7.30
CA SER A 125 9.81 -9.59 -6.32
C SER A 125 9.42 -9.13 -4.92
N GLY A 126 8.93 -10.04 -4.08
CA GLY A 126 8.67 -9.73 -2.68
C GLY A 126 9.97 -9.67 -1.89
N TYR A 127 10.11 -8.68 -1.03
CA TYR A 127 11.25 -8.54 -0.11
C TYR A 127 10.73 -8.54 1.32
N VAL A 128 11.35 -9.35 2.18
CA VAL A 128 11.08 -9.40 3.61
C VAL A 128 12.42 -9.29 4.34
N ALA A 129 12.52 -8.36 5.27
CA ALA A 129 13.71 -8.19 6.10
C ALA A 129 13.35 -8.08 7.57
N ALA A 130 14.10 -8.73 8.44
CA ALA A 130 13.95 -8.61 9.88
C ALA A 130 15.26 -8.16 10.52
N GLN A 131 15.15 -7.33 11.56
CA GLN A 131 16.27 -6.99 12.42
C GLN A 131 15.94 -7.36 13.86
N VAL A 132 16.78 -8.18 14.46
CA VAL A 132 16.62 -8.70 15.81
C VAL A 132 17.84 -8.31 16.65
N PRO A 133 17.68 -7.50 17.71
CA PRO A 133 18.74 -7.24 18.66
C PRO A 133 19.21 -8.52 19.38
N GLU A 134 20.53 -8.66 19.60
CA GLU A 134 21.09 -9.88 20.20
C GLU A 134 20.49 -10.22 21.57
N ASN A 135 20.14 -9.20 22.37
CA ASN A 135 19.56 -9.38 23.70
C ASN A 135 18.17 -10.06 23.70
N VAL A 136 17.47 -10.09 22.57
CA VAL A 136 16.19 -10.79 22.40
C VAL A 136 16.28 -12.01 21.47
N GLY A 137 17.49 -12.39 21.03
CA GLY A 137 17.72 -13.50 20.10
C GLY A 137 17.36 -14.88 20.66
N LYS A 138 17.15 -15.03 21.97
CA LYS A 138 16.57 -16.26 22.55
C LYS A 138 15.09 -16.44 22.23
N ILE A 139 14.36 -15.34 22.09
CA ILE A 139 12.92 -15.33 21.75
C ILE A 139 12.77 -15.39 20.23
N TYR A 140 13.54 -14.54 19.52
CA TYR A 140 13.54 -14.44 18.07
C TYR A 140 14.81 -15.11 17.51
N SER A 141 14.91 -16.43 17.71
CA SER A 141 16.06 -17.22 17.24
C SER A 141 16.11 -17.32 15.72
N ASP A 142 17.28 -17.69 15.18
CA ASP A 142 17.45 -17.95 13.74
C ASP A 142 16.39 -18.92 13.20
N GLU A 143 16.14 -20.00 13.94
CA GLU A 143 15.13 -21.01 13.58
C GLU A 143 13.71 -20.43 13.60
N ALA A 144 13.39 -19.60 14.59
CA ALA A 144 12.08 -18.96 14.67
C ALA A 144 11.86 -17.97 13.52
N VAL A 145 12.86 -17.15 13.20
CA VAL A 145 12.79 -16.20 12.08
C VAL A 145 12.72 -16.93 10.74
N GLN A 146 13.49 -18.01 10.56
CA GLN A 146 13.41 -18.84 9.35
C GLN A 146 12.03 -19.50 9.19
N LYS A 147 11.44 -20.01 10.29
CA LYS A 147 10.06 -20.54 10.30
C LYS A 147 9.05 -19.48 9.91
N MET A 148 9.16 -18.27 10.44
CA MET A 148 8.31 -17.14 10.04
C MET A 148 8.48 -16.81 8.55
N PHE A 149 9.71 -16.74 8.04
CA PHE A 149 9.97 -16.46 6.63
C PHE A 149 9.41 -17.54 5.69
N ALA A 150 9.41 -18.81 6.10
CA ALA A 150 8.78 -19.90 5.34
C ALA A 150 7.25 -19.74 5.20
N THR A 151 6.60 -18.95 6.06
CA THR A 151 5.16 -18.67 5.95
C THR A 151 4.83 -17.49 5.02
N VAL A 152 5.84 -16.87 4.40
CA VAL A 152 5.60 -15.75 3.49
C VAL A 152 4.68 -16.17 2.36
N ALA A 153 3.61 -15.40 2.21
CA ALA A 153 2.60 -15.61 1.19
C ALA A 153 2.34 -14.30 0.43
N LEU A 154 2.09 -14.41 -0.86
CA LEU A 154 1.85 -13.30 -1.76
C LEU A 154 0.38 -13.30 -2.20
N ARG A 155 -0.21 -12.11 -2.33
CA ARG A 155 -1.51 -11.90 -2.98
C ARG A 155 -1.35 -11.12 -4.28
N LYS A 156 -2.30 -11.26 -5.19
CA LYS A 156 -2.25 -10.61 -6.51
C LYS A 156 -2.32 -9.09 -6.39
N GLU A 157 -3.19 -8.59 -5.52
CA GLU A 157 -3.48 -7.18 -5.30
C GLU A 157 -3.87 -6.91 -3.84
N VAL A 158 -3.75 -5.66 -3.42
CA VAL A 158 -4.25 -5.19 -2.12
C VAL A 158 -5.75 -4.92 -2.25
N PRO A 159 -6.63 -5.53 -1.43
CA PRO A 159 -8.07 -5.28 -1.46
C PRO A 159 -8.41 -3.79 -1.35
N LEU A 160 -9.40 -3.35 -2.10
CA LEU A 160 -9.81 -1.94 -2.15
C LEU A 160 -10.15 -1.39 -0.75
N GLU A 161 -10.92 -2.14 0.04
CA GLU A 161 -11.30 -1.71 1.40
C GLU A 161 -10.08 -1.48 2.30
N GLU A 162 -9.04 -2.30 2.16
CA GLU A 162 -7.79 -2.10 2.88
C GLU A 162 -7.07 -0.83 2.41
N GLN A 163 -6.97 -0.61 1.09
CA GLN A 163 -6.37 0.62 0.55
C GLN A 163 -7.08 1.88 1.06
N LEU A 164 -8.42 1.87 1.07
CA LEU A 164 -9.24 2.96 1.60
C LEU A 164 -9.08 3.09 3.13
N GLY A 165 -8.92 1.97 3.83
CA GLY A 165 -8.67 1.90 5.27
C GLY A 165 -7.36 2.57 5.71
N LEU A 166 -6.38 2.69 4.81
CA LEU A 166 -5.07 3.28 5.10
C LEU A 166 -5.02 4.80 4.90
N LEU A 167 -5.99 5.39 4.21
CA LEU A 167 -6.03 6.85 3.99
C LEU A 167 -6.21 7.60 5.32
N PRO A 168 -5.66 8.81 5.51
CA PRO A 168 -5.82 9.59 6.74
C PRO A 168 -7.21 10.25 6.86
N PHE A 169 -8.11 9.97 5.92
CA PHE A 169 -9.50 10.42 5.87
C PHE A 169 -10.39 9.25 5.45
N LYS A 170 -11.68 9.34 5.76
CA LYS A 170 -12.69 8.40 5.25
C LYS A 170 -13.26 8.92 3.94
N LEU A 171 -13.41 8.03 2.96
CA LEU A 171 -14.07 8.31 1.70
C LEU A 171 -15.39 7.53 1.65
N SER A 172 -16.53 8.21 1.84
CA SER A 172 -17.85 7.57 1.89
C SER A 172 -18.59 7.57 0.55
N GLU A 173 -18.08 8.30 -0.45
CA GLU A 173 -18.72 8.45 -1.75
C GLU A 173 -17.66 8.34 -2.86
N LEU A 174 -17.93 7.49 -3.84
CA LEU A 174 -17.06 7.20 -4.99
C LEU A 174 -17.68 7.66 -6.32
N SER A 175 -18.95 8.08 -6.31
CA SER A 175 -19.70 8.63 -7.45
C SER A 175 -19.58 7.80 -8.72
N SER A 176 -19.67 6.47 -8.57
CA SER A 176 -19.59 5.48 -9.65
C SER A 176 -18.27 5.46 -10.44
N PHE A 177 -17.21 6.13 -9.98
CA PHE A 177 -15.87 5.93 -10.54
C PHE A 177 -15.43 4.47 -10.33
N LYS A 178 -15.04 3.82 -11.41
CA LYS A 178 -14.78 2.36 -11.44
C LYS A 178 -13.32 2.05 -11.15
N LEU A 179 -12.42 2.82 -11.73
CA LEU A 179 -10.99 2.66 -11.50
C LEU A 179 -10.61 3.43 -10.23
N ILE A 180 -10.23 2.70 -9.19
CA ILE A 180 -9.80 3.25 -7.92
C ILE A 180 -8.38 2.80 -7.65
N ARG A 181 -7.48 3.76 -7.46
CA ARG A 181 -6.05 3.48 -7.37
C ARG A 181 -5.37 4.37 -6.35
N THR A 182 -4.51 3.77 -5.54
CA THR A 182 -3.62 4.51 -4.66
C THR A 182 -2.34 4.90 -5.42
N LEU A 183 -2.07 6.20 -5.57
CA LEU A 183 -0.85 6.72 -6.22
C LEU A 183 0.35 6.78 -5.26
N THR A 184 0.06 7.01 -3.99
CA THR A 184 1.04 6.93 -2.89
C THR A 184 0.36 6.18 -1.75
N PRO A 185 0.82 4.96 -1.40
CA PRO A 185 0.21 4.13 -0.36
C PRO A 185 -0.12 4.93 0.90
N GLY A 186 -1.38 4.86 1.33
CA GLY A 186 -1.87 5.54 2.53
C GLY A 186 -1.97 7.08 2.45
N ALA A 187 -1.77 7.71 1.29
CA ALA A 187 -1.77 9.17 1.18
C ALA A 187 -2.55 9.74 -0.01
N VAL A 188 -2.34 9.20 -1.22
CA VAL A 188 -2.91 9.78 -2.45
C VAL A 188 -3.75 8.74 -3.17
N ILE A 189 -5.00 9.08 -3.47
CA ILE A 189 -5.94 8.22 -4.19
C ILE A 189 -6.46 8.90 -5.45
N LEU A 190 -6.66 8.11 -6.50
CA LEU A 190 -7.26 8.47 -7.77
C LEU A 190 -8.54 7.65 -7.97
N LEU A 191 -9.61 8.34 -8.37
CA LEU A 191 -10.85 7.73 -8.85
C LEU A 191 -11.04 8.14 -10.32
N SER A 192 -11.40 7.21 -11.21
CA SER A 192 -11.58 7.49 -12.63
C SER A 192 -12.64 6.63 -13.31
N ASP A 193 -13.19 7.15 -14.40
CA ASP A 193 -14.07 6.43 -15.34
C ASP A 193 -13.30 5.60 -16.36
N ALA A 194 -11.97 5.74 -16.42
CA ALA A 194 -11.14 4.95 -17.31
C ALA A 194 -11.28 3.45 -17.04
N GLU A 195 -11.32 2.63 -18.10
CA GLU A 195 -11.36 1.18 -17.98
C GLU A 195 -10.01 0.59 -17.53
N THR A 196 -8.91 1.25 -17.89
CA THR A 196 -7.53 0.84 -17.58
C THR A 196 -6.66 2.04 -17.25
N GLU A 197 -5.51 1.81 -16.60
CA GLU A 197 -4.57 2.87 -16.22
C GLU A 197 -4.04 3.69 -17.42
N ASN A 198 -4.02 3.11 -18.61
CA ASN A 198 -3.48 3.76 -19.81
C ASN A 198 -4.39 4.88 -20.35
N ASN A 199 -5.66 4.90 -19.96
CA ASN A 199 -6.67 5.78 -20.55
C ASN A 199 -7.14 6.89 -19.60
N ILE A 200 -6.52 7.02 -18.42
CA ILE A 200 -6.91 8.00 -17.39
C ILE A 200 -6.94 9.43 -17.95
N ASP A 201 -5.90 9.83 -18.70
CA ASP A 201 -5.77 11.21 -19.22
C ASP A 201 -6.92 11.62 -20.18
N GLY A 202 -7.60 10.64 -20.79
CA GLY A 202 -8.73 10.86 -21.70
C GLY A 202 -10.11 10.72 -21.06
N SER A 203 -10.18 10.36 -19.78
CA SER A 203 -11.43 10.13 -19.04
C SER A 203 -11.60 11.12 -17.90
N ALA A 204 -12.79 11.18 -17.32
CA ALA A 204 -12.98 11.85 -16.05
C ALA A 204 -12.16 11.16 -14.94
N PHE A 205 -11.46 11.96 -14.14
CA PHE A 205 -10.77 11.49 -12.94
C PHE A 205 -10.72 12.57 -11.85
N ILE A 206 -10.59 12.13 -10.61
CA ILE A 206 -10.31 12.97 -9.46
C ILE A 206 -9.17 12.39 -8.62
N ILE A 207 -8.19 13.23 -8.29
CA ILE A 207 -7.07 12.90 -7.40
C ILE A 207 -7.31 13.60 -6.07
N ILE A 208 -7.15 12.88 -4.97
CA ILE A 208 -7.29 13.36 -3.60
C ILE A 208 -5.95 13.16 -2.89
N SER A 209 -5.37 14.24 -2.38
CA SER A 209 -4.07 14.21 -1.70
C SER A 209 -3.98 15.23 -0.56
N PRO A 210 -3.25 14.92 0.53
CA PRO A 210 -2.82 15.95 1.46
C PRO A 210 -1.73 16.82 0.82
N ILE A 211 -1.72 18.11 1.14
CA ILE A 211 -0.66 19.05 0.79
C ILE A 211 -0.19 19.78 2.04
N GLY A 212 1.13 19.92 2.21
CA GLY A 212 1.75 20.66 3.31
C GLY A 212 2.09 22.10 2.92
N SER A 213 2.75 22.80 3.84
CA SER A 213 3.28 24.16 3.62
C SER A 213 2.24 25.18 3.17
N VAL A 214 0.99 25.02 3.64
CA VAL A 214 -0.08 25.97 3.32
C VAL A 214 0.05 27.25 4.16
N PRO A 215 -0.39 28.42 3.65
CA PRO A 215 -0.34 29.65 4.42
C PRO A 215 -1.20 29.59 5.68
N GLU A 216 -0.61 30.01 6.81
CA GLU A 216 -1.34 30.14 8.08
C GLU A 216 -2.37 31.26 8.01
N ARG A 217 -2.00 32.40 7.41
CA ARG A 217 -2.85 33.58 7.27
C ARG A 217 -3.95 33.33 6.24
N PRO A 218 -5.24 33.50 6.58
CA PRO A 218 -6.33 33.31 5.64
C PRO A 218 -6.23 34.16 4.37
N ASP A 219 -5.74 35.39 4.47
CA ASP A 219 -5.61 36.33 3.34
C ASP A 219 -4.67 35.82 2.24
N ASP A 220 -3.67 35.02 2.60
CA ASP A 220 -2.68 34.48 1.66
C ASP A 220 -3.24 33.26 0.88
N ARG A 221 -4.36 32.68 1.32
CA ARG A 221 -4.90 31.42 0.78
C ARG A 221 -5.45 31.55 -0.64
N SER A 222 -5.99 32.72 -1.01
CA SER A 222 -6.48 32.96 -2.39
C SER A 222 -5.34 32.93 -3.40
N ARG A 223 -4.22 33.59 -3.08
CA ARG A 223 -3.03 33.58 -3.92
C ARG A 223 -2.46 32.16 -4.01
N PHE A 224 -2.31 31.50 -2.86
CA PHE A 224 -1.84 30.13 -2.79
C PHE A 224 -2.68 29.15 -3.62
N ALA A 225 -4.01 29.29 -3.61
CA ALA A 225 -4.90 28.46 -4.41
C ALA A 225 -4.61 28.57 -5.91
N ARG A 226 -4.38 29.79 -6.41
CA ARG A 226 -4.01 30.06 -7.81
C ARG A 226 -2.60 29.58 -8.15
N ASP A 227 -1.63 29.83 -7.28
CA ASP A 227 -0.24 29.42 -7.48
C ASP A 227 -0.14 27.88 -7.58
N VAL A 228 -0.82 27.16 -6.67
CA VAL A 228 -0.85 25.69 -6.67
C VAL A 228 -1.66 25.15 -7.86
N ALA A 229 -2.74 25.82 -8.26
CA ALA A 229 -3.51 25.44 -9.46
C ALA A 229 -2.66 25.51 -10.74
N ALA A 230 -1.72 26.45 -10.83
CA ALA A 230 -0.81 26.56 -11.96
C ALA A 230 0.21 25.40 -12.06
N THR A 231 0.39 24.62 -10.99
CA THR A 231 1.31 23.47 -10.99
C THR A 231 0.62 22.15 -11.35
N ILE A 232 -0.64 22.16 -11.80
CA ILE A 232 -1.34 20.94 -12.18
C ILE A 232 -0.61 20.32 -13.40
N PRO A 233 -0.14 19.07 -13.29
CA PRO A 233 0.61 18.42 -14.36
C PRO A 233 -0.27 18.16 -15.58
N ASN A 234 0.37 17.96 -16.74
CA ASN A 234 -0.26 17.61 -18.01
C ASN A 234 -1.30 18.63 -18.53
N LEU A 235 -1.29 19.87 -18.03
CA LEU A 235 -2.16 20.93 -18.49
C LEU A 235 -1.35 22.02 -19.19
N ARG A 236 -1.62 22.27 -20.48
CA ARG A 236 -1.08 23.44 -21.20
C ARG A 236 -2.18 24.45 -21.48
N GLU A 237 -1.77 25.70 -21.66
CA GLU A 237 -2.69 26.83 -21.93
C GLU A 237 -3.79 26.95 -20.86
N GLY A 238 -3.47 26.58 -19.62
CA GLY A 238 -4.39 26.62 -18.50
C GLY A 238 -4.83 28.04 -18.19
N ARG A 239 -6.11 28.33 -18.36
CA ARG A 239 -6.75 29.60 -18.03
C ARG A 239 -7.69 29.40 -16.85
N ILE A 240 -7.37 30.03 -15.73
CA ILE A 240 -8.28 30.08 -14.58
C ILE A 240 -9.52 30.88 -14.99
N THR A 241 -10.68 30.23 -14.93
CA THR A 241 -11.99 30.84 -15.24
C THR A 241 -12.70 31.32 -13.99
N MET A 242 -12.37 30.75 -12.83
CA MET A 242 -12.94 31.09 -11.53
C MET A 242 -11.98 30.68 -10.41
N SER A 243 -11.88 31.47 -9.35
CA SER A 243 -11.17 31.09 -8.12
C SER A 243 -11.81 31.77 -6.91
N GLU A 244 -12.72 31.07 -6.24
CA GLU A 244 -13.58 31.65 -5.20
C GLU A 244 -13.41 30.95 -3.85
N PRO A 245 -13.50 31.69 -2.72
CA PRO A 245 -13.55 31.10 -1.41
C PRO A 245 -14.88 30.38 -1.19
N ILE A 246 -14.83 29.18 -0.62
CA ILE A 246 -16.01 28.38 -0.29
C ILE A 246 -15.87 27.69 1.07
N ARG A 247 -16.97 27.10 1.56
CA ARG A 247 -16.95 26.18 2.70
C ARG A 247 -17.19 24.77 2.20
N ILE A 248 -16.32 23.84 2.58
CA ILE A 248 -16.42 22.41 2.25
C ILE A 248 -16.48 21.65 3.57
N ASN A 249 -17.59 20.99 3.86
CA ASN A 249 -17.85 20.33 5.15
C ASN A 249 -17.53 21.25 6.36
N GLY A 250 -17.94 22.53 6.26
CA GLY A 250 -17.70 23.57 7.27
C GLY A 250 -16.28 24.16 7.27
N SER A 251 -15.31 23.50 6.66
CA SER A 251 -13.92 23.95 6.59
C SER A 251 -13.73 25.05 5.53
N PRO A 252 -12.87 26.06 5.78
CA PRO A 252 -12.54 27.06 4.78
C PRO A 252 -11.80 26.42 3.60
N GLY A 253 -12.17 26.81 2.39
CA GLY A 253 -11.56 26.29 1.18
C GLY A 253 -11.62 27.25 0.00
N PHE A 254 -11.02 26.83 -1.10
CA PHE A 254 -11.09 27.51 -2.39
C PHE A 254 -11.46 26.53 -3.48
N GLU A 255 -12.34 26.96 -4.39
CA GLU A 255 -12.61 26.28 -5.64
C GLU A 255 -11.98 27.07 -6.78
N THR A 256 -11.06 26.45 -7.52
CA THR A 256 -10.42 27.05 -8.70
C THR A 256 -10.75 26.22 -9.92
N ARG A 257 -11.41 26.82 -10.92
CA ARG A 257 -11.74 26.18 -12.19
C ARG A 257 -10.81 26.67 -13.28
N ILE A 258 -10.39 25.76 -14.14
CA ILE A 258 -9.38 25.99 -15.16
C ILE A 258 -9.83 25.32 -16.44
N ASP A 259 -9.82 26.05 -17.54
CA ASP A 259 -9.91 25.47 -18.87
C ASP A 259 -8.50 25.34 -19.44
N GLY A 260 -8.21 24.24 -20.13
CA GLY A 260 -6.95 24.09 -20.85
C GLY A 260 -6.97 22.93 -21.82
N THR A 261 -5.78 22.47 -22.20
CA THR A 261 -5.57 21.33 -23.08
C THR A 261 -4.72 20.29 -22.36
N ASN A 262 -5.17 19.04 -22.33
CA ASN A 262 -4.37 17.94 -21.78
C ASN A 262 -3.19 17.65 -22.73
N THR A 263 -1.97 17.64 -22.21
CA THR A 263 -0.74 17.49 -23.03
C THR A 263 -0.53 16.07 -23.54
N ARG A 264 -1.15 15.07 -22.91
CA ARG A 264 -1.02 13.64 -23.25
C ARG A 264 -1.97 13.25 -24.37
N THR A 265 -3.21 13.73 -24.30
CA THR A 265 -4.28 13.42 -25.28
C THR A 265 -4.45 14.50 -26.35
N ASN A 266 -3.90 15.70 -26.12
CA ASN A 266 -4.13 16.87 -26.95
C ASN A 266 -5.62 17.27 -27.08
N THR A 267 -6.42 17.04 -26.03
CA THR A 267 -7.85 17.35 -26.03
C THR A 267 -8.19 18.49 -25.06
N PRO A 268 -9.22 19.31 -25.37
CA PRO A 268 -9.73 20.31 -24.43
C PRO A 268 -10.30 19.66 -23.17
N VAL A 269 -9.86 20.14 -22.02
CA VAL A 269 -10.33 19.69 -20.70
C VAL A 269 -10.80 20.87 -19.87
N THR A 270 -11.64 20.56 -18.89
CA THR A 270 -11.98 21.46 -17.79
C THR A 270 -11.57 20.78 -16.48
N VAL A 271 -10.86 21.54 -15.66
CA VAL A 271 -10.25 21.09 -14.41
C VAL A 271 -10.83 21.89 -13.26
N VAL A 272 -11.06 21.24 -12.13
CA VAL A 272 -11.33 21.89 -10.85
C VAL A 272 -10.33 21.46 -9.81
N GLN A 273 -9.82 22.45 -9.09
CA GLN A 273 -9.10 22.24 -7.86
C GLN A 273 -9.95 22.68 -6.67
N TRP A 274 -10.04 21.83 -5.66
CA TRP A 274 -10.42 22.26 -4.32
C TRP A 274 -9.22 22.20 -3.38
N LEU A 275 -9.07 23.24 -2.58
CA LEU A 275 -8.23 23.22 -1.38
C LEU A 275 -9.15 23.32 -0.17
N VAL A 276 -9.07 22.34 0.72
CA VAL A 276 -9.78 22.32 2.01
C VAL A 276 -8.73 22.53 3.10
N PHE A 277 -8.69 23.72 3.71
CA PHE A 277 -7.68 24.04 4.71
C PHE A 277 -8.08 23.43 6.06
N GLY A 278 -7.19 22.59 6.61
CA GLY A 278 -7.37 21.98 7.92
C GLY A 278 -6.77 22.82 9.05
N SER A 279 -6.60 22.19 10.21
CA SER A 279 -5.82 22.76 11.31
C SER A 279 -4.32 22.65 11.02
N GLY A 280 -3.57 23.72 11.23
CA GLY A 280 -2.11 23.76 11.06
C GLY A 280 -1.66 24.07 9.64
N LYS A 281 -0.54 23.48 9.22
CA LYS A 281 0.14 23.77 7.93
C LYS A 281 -0.20 22.78 6.82
N THR A 282 -1.37 22.14 6.89
CA THR A 282 -1.83 21.17 5.89
C THR A 282 -3.21 21.51 5.35
N ALA A 283 -3.45 21.10 4.10
CA ALA A 283 -4.76 21.12 3.48
C ALA A 283 -5.01 19.81 2.72
N MET A 284 -6.27 19.49 2.47
CA MET A 284 -6.63 18.49 1.46
C MET A 284 -6.74 19.17 0.11
N ARG A 285 -6.04 18.63 -0.89
CA ARG A 285 -6.11 19.06 -2.28
C ARG A 285 -6.87 18.01 -3.08
N LEU A 286 -7.87 18.45 -3.82
CA LEU A 286 -8.58 17.63 -4.79
C LEU A 286 -8.39 18.24 -6.17
N ILE A 287 -8.09 17.41 -7.16
CA ILE A 287 -7.99 17.83 -8.57
C ILE A 287 -8.90 16.93 -9.39
N GLY A 288 -10.01 17.47 -9.88
CA GLY A 288 -10.88 16.80 -10.85
C GLY A 288 -10.58 17.30 -12.26
N SER A 289 -10.49 16.40 -13.23
CA SER A 289 -10.30 16.72 -14.66
C SER A 289 -11.21 15.86 -15.51
N THR A 290 -11.77 16.44 -16.56
CA THR A 290 -12.67 15.74 -17.49
C THR A 290 -12.59 16.40 -18.88
N PRO A 291 -12.86 15.65 -19.98
CA PRO A 291 -13.12 16.25 -21.28
C PRO A 291 -14.14 17.39 -21.16
N ARG A 292 -13.87 18.52 -21.83
CA ARG A 292 -14.67 19.75 -21.64
C ARG A 292 -16.16 19.54 -21.91
N ASN A 293 -16.50 18.69 -22.88
CA ASN A 293 -17.87 18.36 -23.25
C ASN A 293 -18.61 17.50 -22.21
N GLU A 294 -17.91 16.89 -21.25
CA GLU A 294 -18.49 16.05 -20.19
C GLU A 294 -18.66 16.79 -18.86
N TRP A 295 -18.19 18.05 -18.80
CA TRP A 295 -18.13 18.83 -17.56
C TRP A 295 -19.47 18.92 -16.81
N SER A 296 -20.58 19.13 -17.52
CA SER A 296 -21.92 19.26 -16.91
C SER A 296 -22.31 18.01 -16.12
N ASP A 297 -21.91 16.84 -16.61
CA ASP A 297 -22.36 15.55 -16.12
C ASP A 297 -21.41 15.04 -15.02
N VAL A 298 -20.11 15.33 -15.17
CA VAL A 298 -19.06 14.87 -14.26
C VAL A 298 -18.87 15.80 -13.07
N PHE A 299 -19.04 17.11 -13.22
CA PHE A 299 -18.80 18.05 -12.13
C PHE A 299 -19.65 17.79 -10.87
N PRO A 300 -20.95 17.42 -10.96
CA PRO A 300 -21.72 16.98 -9.79
C PRO A 300 -21.11 15.77 -9.07
N ARG A 301 -20.55 14.81 -9.83
CA ARG A 301 -19.90 13.61 -9.28
C ARG A 301 -18.60 13.98 -8.54
N PHE A 302 -17.79 14.88 -9.11
CA PHE A 302 -16.62 15.40 -8.39
C PHE A 302 -16.99 16.09 -7.06
N ARG A 303 -18.09 16.86 -7.04
CA ARG A 303 -18.59 17.47 -5.78
C ARG A 303 -19.06 16.41 -4.78
N ALA A 304 -19.78 15.38 -5.22
CA ALA A 304 -20.22 14.31 -4.35
C ALA A 304 -19.04 13.55 -3.72
N VAL A 305 -17.98 13.24 -4.49
CA VAL A 305 -16.72 12.71 -3.95
C VAL A 305 -16.10 13.65 -2.91
N ARG A 306 -15.97 14.95 -3.24
CA ARG A 306 -15.43 15.97 -2.32
C ARG A 306 -16.20 16.02 -1.00
N ASP A 307 -17.52 16.05 -1.08
CA ASP A 307 -18.41 16.18 0.07
C ASP A 307 -18.43 14.88 0.91
N GLY A 308 -18.15 13.73 0.29
CA GLY A 308 -17.96 12.43 0.94
C GLY A 308 -16.61 12.22 1.64
N ILE A 309 -15.74 13.24 1.69
CA ILE A 309 -14.49 13.18 2.48
C ILE A 309 -14.78 13.59 3.92
N LEU A 310 -14.56 12.67 4.84
CA LEU A 310 -14.79 12.86 6.27
C LEU A 310 -13.49 12.69 7.08
N PRO A 311 -13.32 13.40 8.20
CA PRO A 311 -12.27 13.10 9.17
C PRO A 311 -12.36 11.65 9.65
N ARG A 312 -11.21 11.08 10.05
CA ARG A 312 -11.18 9.81 10.79
C ARG A 312 -11.47 10.00 12.27
#